data_AF-D2R4B5-F1
#
_entry.id   AF-D2R4B5-F1
#
_cell.length_a   1.000
_cell.length_b   1.000
_cell.length_c   1.000
_cell.angle_alpha   90.00
_cell.angle_beta   90.00
_cell.angle_gamma   90.00
#
_symmetry.space_group_name_H-M   'P 1'
#
loop_
_entity.id
_entity.type
_entity.pdbx_description
1 polymer ?
#
loop_
_entity_poly.entity_id
_entity_poly.type
_entity_poly.pdbx_seq_one_letter_code
_entity_poly.pdbx_strand_id
1 'polypeptide(L)'
;MQTTARHGRLFSALGRRICALILVLCAAQVGCRSGGQLASEGPLNLEELGLPTIEMPAEGLPAVKLPTTLPSPREQVNSALETTKVQLASLTHAKQPTNDADWVDELKVLPYATTSGDKITIHNIRDCEFFTYRDSLVNHIDRTYKLDDVQTVDFIMVPFNNNRAIAHTMLSFGFKNGEYLGASAEVRLEKGEQYDAALGLFGQFELTYVLATERDLIPVRTTYRECDVYVYRSTATPRQSQLLFVDVLKRVNSLKEKPEFYDTLSNNCTTNIVRHINAISPGLVPHDYRVLFPGFADRLAYDLKLIDTSAPFETVRQRSRITDLATRYQKSPDFSARIRSGETLR
;
A
#
# COMPACT_ATOMS: atom_id res chain seq x y z
N MET A 1 9.09 -31.39 15.99
CA MET A 1 8.04 -30.37 16.15
C MET A 1 8.35 -29.35 17.27
N GLN A 2 9.61 -28.90 17.43
CA GLN A 2 9.99 -27.95 18.51
C GLN A 2 10.98 -26.84 18.09
N THR A 3 11.33 -26.71 16.81
CA THR A 3 12.32 -25.72 16.33
C THR A 3 11.71 -24.42 15.75
N THR A 4 10.39 -24.38 15.52
CA THR A 4 9.68 -23.22 14.92
C THR A 4 9.27 -22.15 15.93
N ALA A 5 9.14 -22.47 17.23
CA ALA A 5 8.65 -21.53 18.24
C ALA A 5 9.69 -20.51 18.76
N ARG A 6 11.00 -20.80 18.62
CA ARG A 6 12.08 -19.90 19.08
C ARG A 6 12.38 -18.77 18.09
N HIS A 7 12.20 -18.99 16.79
CA HIS A 7 12.42 -17.98 15.76
C HIS A 7 11.37 -16.85 15.84
N GLY A 8 10.08 -17.17 16.01
CA GLY A 8 9.01 -16.17 16.08
C GLY A 8 9.15 -15.14 17.23
N ARG A 9 9.77 -15.52 18.37
CA ARG A 9 9.93 -14.59 19.50
C ARG A 9 11.08 -13.59 19.30
N LEU A 10 12.21 -14.02 18.71
CA LEU A 10 13.34 -13.12 18.40
C LEU A 10 12.97 -12.10 17.31
N PHE A 11 12.25 -12.53 16.26
CA PHE A 11 11.78 -11.62 15.21
C PHE A 11 10.76 -10.59 15.73
N SER A 12 9.90 -10.96 16.69
CA SER A 12 8.95 -10.02 17.31
C SER A 12 9.62 -8.92 18.16
N ALA A 13 10.79 -9.20 18.73
CA ALA A 13 11.54 -8.24 19.54
C ALA A 13 12.36 -7.29 18.65
N LEU A 14 12.89 -7.81 17.54
CA LEU A 14 13.61 -7.03 16.53
C LEU A 14 12.65 -6.09 15.78
N GLY A 15 11.47 -6.57 15.39
CA GLY A 15 10.42 -5.74 14.76
C GLY A 15 9.95 -4.58 15.65
N ARG A 16 9.82 -4.79 16.96
CA ARG A 16 9.46 -3.73 17.92
C ARG A 16 10.57 -2.68 18.08
N ARG A 17 11.84 -3.08 18.10
CA ARG A 17 12.98 -2.16 18.17
C ARG A 17 13.17 -1.36 16.88
N ILE A 18 12.80 -1.92 15.73
CA ILE A 18 12.89 -1.23 14.44
C ILE A 18 11.69 -0.31 14.20
N CYS A 19 10.46 -0.64 14.62
CA CYS A 19 9.36 0.33 14.65
C CYS A 19 9.70 1.56 15.49
N ALA A 20 10.37 1.36 16.64
CA ALA A 20 10.89 2.46 17.44
C ALA A 20 11.97 3.26 16.68
N LEU A 21 12.84 2.60 15.91
CA LEU A 21 13.86 3.27 15.09
C LEU A 21 13.26 4.08 13.93
N ILE A 22 12.20 3.58 13.27
CA ILE A 22 11.47 4.30 12.23
C ILE A 22 10.75 5.51 12.82
N LEU A 23 10.10 5.36 13.99
CA LEU A 23 9.52 6.49 14.72
C LEU A 23 10.57 7.53 15.11
N VAL A 24 11.76 7.11 15.52
CA VAL A 24 12.89 7.99 15.85
C VAL A 24 13.47 8.68 14.60
N LEU A 25 13.57 7.98 13.47
CA LEU A 25 14.03 8.55 12.20
C LEU A 25 13.00 9.54 11.61
N CYS A 26 11.70 9.26 11.77
CA CYS A 26 10.63 10.19 11.42
C CYS A 26 10.65 11.41 12.35
N ALA A 27 10.84 11.25 13.66
CA ALA A 27 11.01 12.37 14.59
C ALA A 27 12.26 13.21 14.27
N ALA A 28 13.34 12.58 13.81
CA ALA A 28 14.55 13.27 13.35
C ALA A 28 14.34 14.06 12.05
N GLN A 29 13.45 13.61 11.17
CA GLN A 29 13.05 14.37 9.97
C GLN A 29 12.13 15.55 10.29
N VAL A 30 11.31 15.45 11.35
CA VAL A 30 10.50 16.58 11.87
C VAL A 30 11.38 17.64 12.54
N GLY A 31 12.56 17.28 13.04
CA GLY A 31 13.47 18.17 13.77
C GLY A 31 14.36 19.10 12.94
N CYS A 32 14.19 19.19 11.61
CA CYS A 32 15.09 19.96 10.76
C CYS A 32 14.36 21.01 9.90
N ARG A 33 13.86 22.08 10.56
CA ARG A 33 13.89 23.46 10.06
C ARG A 33 13.39 24.48 11.10
N SER A 34 14.25 25.48 11.34
CA SER A 34 14.05 26.84 11.87
C SER A 34 13.54 27.04 13.32
N GLY A 35 14.38 27.76 14.08
CA GLY A 35 14.23 28.18 15.47
C GLY A 35 12.86 28.73 15.88
N GLY A 36 12.48 28.34 17.10
CA GLY A 36 11.37 28.88 17.88
C GLY A 36 11.20 28.05 19.15
N GLN A 37 11.42 28.65 20.32
CA GLN A 37 11.29 28.03 21.65
C GLN A 37 9.91 27.38 21.86
N LEU A 38 9.88 26.12 22.28
CA LEU A 38 8.76 25.54 23.03
C LEU A 38 9.25 24.63 24.15
N ALA A 39 8.47 24.63 25.22
CA ALA A 39 8.83 24.33 26.60
C ALA A 39 9.02 22.84 26.92
N SER A 40 9.73 22.62 28.01
CA SER A 40 10.06 21.34 28.62
C SER A 40 8.84 20.60 29.18
N GLU A 41 8.64 19.37 28.74
CA GLU A 41 7.94 18.34 29.52
C GLU A 41 8.92 17.15 29.74
N GLY A 42 8.97 16.67 30.99
CA GLY A 42 10.02 15.80 31.51
C GLY A 42 9.99 14.35 31.01
N PRO A 43 11.05 13.56 31.30
CA PRO A 43 11.18 12.19 30.83
C PRO A 43 10.21 11.23 31.54
N LEU A 44 9.62 10.32 30.75
CA LEU A 44 8.80 9.19 31.21
C LEU A 44 9.60 8.23 32.11
N ASN A 45 9.06 7.96 33.30
CA ASN A 45 9.61 7.05 34.31
C ASN A 45 9.28 5.59 33.95
N LEU A 46 10.29 4.71 33.89
CA LEU A 46 10.20 3.33 33.38
C LEU A 46 9.88 2.27 34.46
N GLU A 47 9.51 2.67 35.68
CA GLU A 47 9.22 1.74 36.78
C GLU A 47 7.78 1.19 36.83
N GLU A 48 6.87 1.60 35.92
CA GLU A 48 5.48 1.07 35.89
C GLU A 48 5.28 -0.24 35.08
N LEU A 49 6.33 -0.80 34.47
CA LEU A 49 6.25 -2.05 33.71
C LEU A 49 6.73 -3.23 34.57
N GLY A 50 5.85 -3.73 35.44
CA GLY A 50 6.10 -4.84 36.37
C GLY A 50 6.67 -6.12 35.75
N LEU A 51 7.99 -6.18 35.62
CA LEU A 51 8.75 -7.36 35.20
C LEU A 51 9.52 -7.94 36.39
N PRO A 52 9.53 -9.28 36.57
CA PRO A 52 10.13 -9.90 37.75
C PRO A 52 11.66 -9.88 37.71
N THR A 53 12.26 -9.65 38.88
CA THR A 53 13.71 -9.74 39.13
C THR A 53 14.16 -11.20 39.03
N ILE A 54 15.14 -11.48 38.17
CA ILE A 54 15.77 -12.81 38.07
C ILE A 54 17.10 -12.74 38.82
N GLU A 55 17.23 -13.47 39.94
CA GLU A 55 18.52 -13.77 40.57
C GLU A 55 19.25 -14.85 39.76
N MET A 56 20.55 -14.67 39.54
CA MET A 56 21.42 -15.67 38.92
C MET A 56 22.42 -16.21 39.97
N PRO A 57 22.70 -17.54 39.98
CA PRO A 57 23.68 -18.12 40.89
C PRO A 57 25.11 -17.80 40.43
N ALA A 58 25.97 -17.58 41.41
CA ALA A 58 27.39 -17.29 41.22
C ALA A 58 28.20 -18.60 41.09
N GLU A 59 28.66 -18.91 39.88
CA GLU A 59 29.83 -19.79 39.68
C GLU A 59 30.78 -19.18 38.66
N GLY A 60 32.07 -19.20 39.00
CA GLY A 60 33.13 -18.39 38.41
C GLY A 60 33.53 -18.80 36.99
N LEU A 61 33.71 -17.79 36.14
CA LEU A 61 34.33 -17.88 34.83
C LEU A 61 35.76 -17.31 34.86
N PRO A 62 36.69 -17.84 34.04
CA PRO A 62 38.11 -17.49 34.09
C PRO A 62 38.36 -16.06 33.62
N ALA A 63 39.43 -15.44 34.17
CA ALA A 63 39.82 -14.07 33.88
C ALA A 63 40.16 -13.86 32.39
N VAL A 64 39.22 -13.26 31.66
CA VAL A 64 39.44 -12.71 30.32
C VAL A 64 40.12 -11.34 30.48
N LYS A 65 41.30 -11.16 29.88
CA LYS A 65 41.94 -9.83 29.76
C LYS A 65 41.00 -8.89 29.00
N LEU A 66 40.39 -7.95 29.71
CA LEU A 66 39.59 -6.87 29.12
C LEU A 66 40.51 -5.90 28.33
N PRO A 67 40.09 -5.42 27.15
CA PRO A 67 40.79 -4.36 26.44
C PRO A 67 40.89 -3.11 27.33
N THR A 68 42.06 -2.46 27.34
CA THR A 68 42.37 -1.30 28.19
C THR A 68 41.65 -0.01 27.78
N THR A 69 40.88 -0.02 26.69
CA THR A 69 39.95 1.04 26.31
C THR A 69 38.67 0.44 25.74
N LEU A 70 37.54 0.75 26.36
CA LEU A 70 36.23 0.45 25.79
C LEU A 70 35.98 1.41 24.62
N PRO A 71 35.60 0.92 23.43
CA PRO A 71 35.24 1.79 22.31
C PRO A 71 34.12 2.73 22.73
N SER A 72 34.13 3.97 22.23
CA SER A 72 33.09 4.93 22.57
C SER A 72 31.70 4.40 22.17
N PRO A 73 30.61 4.84 22.82
CA PRO A 73 29.26 4.42 22.44
C PRO A 73 28.96 4.61 20.95
N ARG A 74 29.55 5.63 20.30
CA ARG A 74 29.43 5.86 18.86
C ARG A 74 30.14 4.81 18.02
N GLU A 75 31.34 4.39 18.41
CA GLU A 75 32.09 3.34 17.70
C GLU A 75 31.45 1.97 17.85
N GLN A 76 30.87 1.68 19.02
CA GLN A 76 30.09 0.46 19.25
C GLN A 76 28.83 0.43 18.39
N VAL A 77 28.10 1.55 18.30
CA VAL A 77 26.93 1.69 17.44
C VAL A 77 27.31 1.56 15.97
N ASN A 78 28.37 2.21 15.52
CA ASN A 78 28.82 2.15 14.12
C ASN A 78 29.32 0.73 13.76
N SER A 79 30.09 0.09 14.63
CA SER A 79 30.55 -1.29 14.43
C SER A 79 29.37 -2.28 14.41
N ALA A 80 28.39 -2.11 15.31
CA ALA A 80 27.17 -2.92 15.30
C ALA A 80 26.35 -2.69 14.02
N LEU A 81 26.24 -1.45 13.53
CA LEU A 81 25.56 -1.11 12.28
C LEU A 81 26.26 -1.74 11.07
N GLU A 82 27.58 -1.65 10.98
CA GLU A 82 28.35 -2.24 9.87
C GLU A 82 28.33 -3.77 9.90
N THR A 83 28.44 -4.37 11.08
CA THR A 83 28.33 -5.84 11.23
C THR A 83 26.92 -6.32 10.86
N THR A 84 25.88 -5.57 11.23
CA THR A 84 24.48 -5.85 10.85
C THR A 84 24.28 -5.70 9.34
N LYS A 85 24.85 -4.67 8.70
CA LYS A 85 24.82 -4.50 7.24
C LYS A 85 25.48 -5.67 6.51
N VAL A 86 26.65 -6.11 6.97
CA VAL A 86 27.40 -7.23 6.38
C VAL A 86 26.68 -8.57 6.59
N GLN A 87 26.04 -8.78 7.74
CA GLN A 87 25.23 -9.97 8.00
C GLN A 87 23.91 -9.99 7.24
N LEU A 88 23.26 -8.84 7.01
CA LEU A 88 22.09 -8.77 6.11
C LEU A 88 22.48 -9.00 4.64
N ALA A 89 23.63 -8.47 4.22
CA ALA A 89 24.13 -8.63 2.85
C ALA A 89 24.54 -10.09 2.54
N SER A 90 24.96 -10.87 3.54
CA SER A 90 25.34 -12.28 3.37
C SER A 90 24.18 -13.28 3.53
N LEU A 91 23.00 -12.84 4.00
CA LEU A 91 21.78 -13.65 4.08
C LEU A 91 20.83 -13.46 2.89
N THR A 92 21.13 -12.55 1.98
CA THR A 92 20.35 -12.35 0.75
C THR A 92 21.15 -12.86 -0.44
N HIS A 93 20.85 -14.07 -0.93
CA HIS A 93 20.88 -14.23 -2.37
C HIS A 93 19.89 -13.19 -2.87
N ALA A 94 20.36 -12.10 -3.48
CA ALA A 94 19.48 -11.01 -3.93
C ALA A 94 18.52 -11.59 -4.97
N LYS A 95 17.32 -12.00 -4.53
CA LYS A 95 16.24 -12.46 -5.40
C LYS A 95 16.05 -11.35 -6.43
N GLN A 96 16.09 -11.71 -7.71
CA GLN A 96 15.69 -10.78 -8.75
C GLN A 96 14.17 -10.86 -8.87
N PRO A 97 13.47 -9.72 -9.08
CA PRO A 97 12.04 -9.77 -9.31
C PRO A 97 11.79 -10.61 -10.57
N THR A 98 10.75 -11.43 -10.55
CA THR A 98 10.42 -12.32 -11.66
C THR A 98 8.94 -12.21 -12.02
N ASN A 99 8.59 -12.50 -13.27
CA ASN A 99 7.21 -12.75 -13.67
C ASN A 99 6.87 -14.24 -13.70
N ASP A 100 7.88 -15.10 -13.54
CA ASP A 100 7.84 -16.55 -13.67
C ASP A 100 7.99 -17.23 -12.30
N ALA A 101 7.04 -16.97 -11.40
CA ALA A 101 6.90 -17.69 -10.13
C ALA A 101 5.55 -18.41 -10.04
N ASP A 102 5.36 -19.23 -9.01
CA ASP A 102 4.07 -19.90 -8.76
C ASP A 102 3.12 -18.94 -8.01
N TRP A 103 2.54 -18.01 -8.76
CA TRP A 103 1.63 -16.99 -8.21
C TRP A 103 0.30 -17.57 -7.72
N VAL A 104 -0.32 -16.91 -6.75
CA VAL A 104 -1.75 -17.12 -6.44
C VAL A 104 -2.61 -16.91 -7.70
N ASP A 105 -3.69 -17.69 -7.83
CA ASP A 105 -4.38 -17.87 -9.10
C ASP A 105 -4.94 -16.53 -9.64
N GLU A 106 -5.42 -15.64 -8.77
CA GLU A 106 -5.96 -14.32 -9.12
C GLU A 106 -4.91 -13.26 -9.48
N LEU A 107 -3.61 -13.56 -9.33
CA LEU A 107 -2.47 -12.70 -9.69
C LEU A 107 -1.52 -13.36 -10.71
N LYS A 108 -1.89 -14.54 -11.21
CA LYS A 108 -1.07 -15.33 -12.12
C LYS A 108 -0.95 -14.72 -13.52
N VAL A 109 -2.05 -14.18 -14.04
CA VAL A 109 -2.10 -13.58 -15.37
C VAL A 109 -1.90 -12.06 -15.25
N LEU A 110 -0.93 -11.52 -15.99
CA LEU A 110 -0.66 -10.09 -16.00
C LEU A 110 -1.49 -9.38 -17.07
N PRO A 111 -2.13 -8.25 -16.74
CA PRO A 111 -2.76 -7.40 -17.73
C PRO A 111 -1.71 -6.68 -18.59
N TYR A 112 -2.12 -6.29 -19.79
CA TYR A 112 -1.37 -5.42 -20.67
C TYR A 112 -2.29 -4.71 -21.65
N ALA A 113 -1.80 -3.63 -22.26
CA ALA A 113 -2.55 -2.89 -23.25
C ALA A 113 -1.78 -2.80 -24.57
N THR A 114 -2.52 -2.90 -25.67
CA THR A 114 -2.04 -2.64 -27.03
C THR A 114 -2.80 -1.45 -27.61
N THR A 115 -2.15 -0.70 -28.48
CA THR A 115 -2.74 0.50 -29.10
C THR A 115 -2.78 0.32 -30.62
N SER A 116 -3.93 0.62 -31.22
CA SER A 116 -4.12 0.65 -32.67
C SER A 116 -4.93 1.89 -33.04
N GLY A 117 -4.25 2.90 -33.59
CA GLY A 117 -4.88 4.20 -33.88
C GLY A 117 -5.37 4.90 -32.62
N ASP A 118 -6.66 5.26 -32.59
CA ASP A 118 -7.35 5.89 -31.45
C ASP A 118 -7.90 4.89 -30.42
N LYS A 119 -7.71 3.58 -30.67
CA LYS A 119 -8.21 2.50 -29.83
C LYS A 119 -7.11 1.88 -28.99
N ILE A 120 -7.45 1.62 -27.74
CA ILE A 120 -6.62 0.90 -26.78
C ILE A 120 -7.35 -0.39 -26.42
N THR A 121 -6.72 -1.53 -26.67
CA THR A 121 -7.22 -2.83 -26.22
C THR A 121 -6.47 -3.22 -24.96
N ILE A 122 -7.20 -3.41 -23.87
CA ILE A 122 -6.66 -3.93 -22.62
C ILE A 122 -6.98 -5.41 -22.57
N HIS A 123 -5.94 -6.21 -22.38
CA HIS A 123 -5.98 -7.65 -22.28
C HIS A 123 -5.88 -8.09 -20.83
N ASN A 124 -6.54 -9.21 -20.52
CA ASN A 124 -6.56 -9.81 -19.20
C ASN A 124 -7.09 -8.86 -18.10
N ILE A 125 -8.17 -8.12 -18.37
CA ILE A 125 -8.92 -7.42 -17.32
C ILE A 125 -9.53 -8.49 -16.41
N ARG A 126 -9.23 -8.42 -15.12
CA ARG A 126 -9.74 -9.37 -14.13
C ARG A 126 -11.23 -9.10 -13.85
N ASP A 127 -12.03 -10.15 -13.91
CA ASP A 127 -13.46 -10.14 -13.59
C ASP A 127 -13.80 -11.37 -12.75
N CYS A 128 -13.07 -11.57 -11.64
CA CYS A 128 -13.23 -12.72 -10.76
C CYS A 128 -14.56 -12.67 -10.00
N GLU A 129 -15.14 -13.85 -9.77
CA GLU A 129 -16.22 -14.05 -8.80
C GLU A 129 -15.64 -14.62 -7.52
N PHE A 130 -15.60 -13.81 -6.46
CA PHE A 130 -15.09 -14.23 -5.15
C PHE A 130 -16.19 -14.92 -4.32
N PHE A 131 -15.82 -15.93 -3.55
CA PHE A 131 -16.66 -16.58 -2.54
C PHE A 131 -16.12 -16.36 -1.11
N THR A 132 -14.81 -16.15 -1.01
CA THR A 132 -14.11 -15.70 0.20
C THR A 132 -13.04 -14.67 -0.21
N TYR A 133 -12.22 -14.20 0.74
CA TYR A 133 -11.11 -13.30 0.39
C TYR A 133 -9.96 -14.00 -0.35
N ARG A 134 -9.96 -15.35 -0.41
CA ARG A 134 -8.93 -16.18 -1.09
C ARG A 134 -9.47 -17.18 -2.10
N ASP A 135 -10.78 -17.40 -2.14
CA ASP A 135 -11.40 -18.35 -3.05
C ASP A 135 -12.21 -17.60 -4.09
N SER A 136 -11.89 -17.81 -5.36
CA SER A 136 -12.58 -17.18 -6.48
C SER A 136 -12.62 -18.06 -7.73
N LEU A 137 -13.61 -17.82 -8.58
CA LEU A 137 -13.54 -18.21 -9.99
C LEU A 137 -12.75 -17.15 -10.73
N VAL A 138 -11.51 -17.49 -11.09
CA VAL A 138 -10.64 -16.57 -11.84
C VAL A 138 -11.11 -16.47 -13.28
N ASN A 139 -11.44 -15.26 -13.71
CA ASN A 139 -11.85 -14.96 -15.07
C ASN A 139 -11.16 -13.69 -15.58
N HIS A 140 -10.86 -13.67 -16.87
CA HIS A 140 -10.19 -12.57 -17.54
C HIS A 140 -10.93 -12.22 -18.83
N ILE A 141 -11.08 -10.93 -19.09
CA ILE A 141 -11.76 -10.42 -20.28
C ILE A 141 -10.87 -9.41 -21.01
N ASP A 142 -11.04 -9.33 -22.32
CA ASP A 142 -10.42 -8.30 -23.13
C ASP A 142 -11.45 -7.22 -23.49
N ARG A 143 -11.04 -5.95 -23.46
CA ARG A 143 -11.89 -4.82 -23.83
C ARG A 143 -11.12 -3.81 -24.65
N THR A 144 -11.79 -3.23 -25.63
CA THR A 144 -11.26 -2.16 -26.47
C THR A 144 -12.03 -0.88 -26.22
N TYR A 145 -11.32 0.19 -25.91
CA TYR A 145 -11.87 1.51 -25.67
C TYR A 145 -11.26 2.52 -26.64
N LYS A 146 -12.02 3.55 -27.04
CA LYS A 146 -11.39 4.76 -27.58
C LYS A 146 -10.85 5.57 -26.42
N LEU A 147 -9.69 6.21 -26.60
CA LEU A 147 -9.14 7.07 -25.56
C LEU A 147 -10.12 8.20 -25.19
N ASP A 148 -10.80 8.76 -26.19
CA ASP A 148 -11.80 9.81 -25.99
C ASP A 148 -13.05 9.35 -25.23
N ASP A 149 -13.27 8.04 -25.06
CA ASP A 149 -14.35 7.52 -24.22
C ASP A 149 -14.02 7.60 -22.73
N VAL A 150 -12.75 7.79 -22.33
CA VAL A 150 -12.38 7.99 -20.91
C VAL A 150 -12.81 9.39 -20.48
N GLN A 151 -13.79 9.48 -19.57
CA GLN A 151 -14.41 10.73 -19.15
C GLN A 151 -13.99 11.15 -17.74
N THR A 152 -13.82 10.19 -16.83
CA THR A 152 -13.56 10.46 -15.42
C THR A 152 -12.52 9.51 -14.86
N VAL A 153 -11.90 9.89 -13.76
CA VAL A 153 -11.18 8.97 -12.87
C VAL A 153 -11.63 9.21 -11.44
N ASP A 154 -11.84 8.15 -10.69
CA ASP A 154 -12.20 8.19 -9.27
C ASP A 154 -11.03 7.70 -8.43
N PHE A 155 -10.87 8.29 -7.25
CA PHE A 155 -9.91 7.82 -6.25
C PHE A 155 -10.61 6.89 -5.27
N ILE A 156 -10.14 5.65 -5.17
CA ILE A 156 -10.68 4.67 -4.23
C ILE A 156 -9.72 4.52 -3.05
N MET A 157 -10.26 4.55 -1.85
CA MET A 157 -9.50 4.31 -0.62
C MET A 157 -10.18 3.23 0.22
N VAL A 158 -9.37 2.32 0.75
CA VAL A 158 -9.80 1.18 1.56
C VAL A 158 -8.96 1.18 2.85
N PRO A 159 -9.41 1.87 3.91
CA PRO A 159 -8.72 1.85 5.20
C PRO A 159 -8.63 0.43 5.76
N PHE A 160 -7.52 0.12 6.45
CA PHE A 160 -7.38 -1.16 7.11
C PHE A 160 -8.01 -1.07 8.51
N ASN A 161 -8.94 -1.99 8.81
CA ASN A 161 -9.72 -1.96 10.07
C ASN A 161 -8.86 -1.82 11.33
N ASN A 162 -7.67 -2.42 11.34
CA ASN A 162 -6.80 -2.49 12.52
C ASN A 162 -5.74 -1.37 12.57
N ASN A 163 -5.66 -0.52 11.55
CA ASN A 163 -4.67 0.57 11.53
C ASN A 163 -5.13 1.73 10.65
N ARG A 164 -5.53 2.84 11.30
CA ARG A 164 -5.99 4.06 10.61
C ARG A 164 -4.92 4.75 9.77
N ALA A 165 -3.63 4.46 9.97
CA ALA A 165 -2.55 5.05 9.19
C ALA A 165 -2.31 4.31 7.85
N ILE A 166 -2.89 3.12 7.69
CA ILE A 166 -2.69 2.27 6.49
C ILE A 166 -4.01 2.17 5.75
N ALA A 167 -3.95 2.38 4.44
CA ALA A 167 -5.05 2.12 3.53
C ALA A 167 -4.50 1.57 2.23
N HIS A 168 -5.35 0.86 1.50
CA HIS A 168 -5.10 0.54 0.11
C HIS A 168 -5.76 1.58 -0.78
N THR A 169 -5.02 2.09 -1.76
CA THR A 169 -5.47 3.13 -2.68
C THR A 169 -5.51 2.63 -4.11
N MET A 170 -6.52 3.03 -4.88
CA MET A 170 -6.72 2.58 -6.26
C MET A 170 -7.34 3.70 -7.09
N LEU A 171 -7.36 3.52 -8.41
CA LEU A 171 -8.06 4.39 -9.34
C LEU A 171 -9.21 3.62 -10.01
N SER A 172 -10.26 4.32 -10.43
CA SER A 172 -11.31 3.77 -11.29
C SER A 172 -11.65 4.73 -12.43
N PHE A 173 -11.39 4.32 -13.66
CA PHE A 173 -11.62 5.11 -14.86
C PHE A 173 -13.03 4.89 -15.39
N GLY A 174 -13.81 5.96 -15.50
CA GLY A 174 -15.17 5.94 -16.02
C GLY A 174 -15.20 6.25 -17.50
N PHE A 175 -15.92 5.42 -18.25
CA PHE A 175 -16.07 5.54 -19.69
C PHE A 175 -17.44 6.13 -20.07
N LYS A 176 -17.53 6.71 -21.27
CA LYS A 176 -18.74 7.35 -21.80
C LYS A 176 -19.96 6.41 -21.84
N ASN A 177 -19.75 5.11 -21.99
CA ASN A 177 -20.79 4.09 -21.99
C ASN A 177 -21.29 3.69 -20.58
N GLY A 178 -20.73 4.28 -19.52
CA GLY A 178 -21.07 3.97 -18.12
C GLY A 178 -20.28 2.80 -17.51
N GLU A 179 -19.37 2.19 -18.26
CA GLU A 179 -18.44 1.19 -17.72
C GLU A 179 -17.35 1.85 -16.88
N TYR A 180 -16.77 1.08 -15.97
CA TYR A 180 -15.66 1.50 -15.13
C TYR A 180 -14.56 0.43 -15.11
N LEU A 181 -13.31 0.88 -15.25
CA LEU A 181 -12.13 0.04 -15.10
C LEU A 181 -11.33 0.48 -13.88
N GLY A 182 -11.23 -0.38 -12.88
CA GLY A 182 -10.35 -0.17 -11.76
C GLY A 182 -8.91 -0.55 -12.07
N ALA A 183 -7.97 0.22 -11.52
CA ALA A 183 -6.55 -0.01 -11.58
C ALA A 183 -5.97 0.01 -10.17
N SER A 184 -5.31 -1.09 -9.80
CA SER A 184 -4.75 -1.28 -8.46
C SER A 184 -3.32 -1.77 -8.55
N ALA A 185 -2.39 -1.03 -7.98
CA ALA A 185 -1.04 -1.54 -7.73
C ALA A 185 -1.08 -2.45 -6.52
N GLU A 186 -0.79 -3.73 -6.71
CA GLU A 186 -0.93 -4.79 -5.73
C GLU A 186 0.41 -5.47 -5.47
N VAL A 187 0.52 -6.01 -4.26
CA VAL A 187 1.54 -7.01 -3.96
C VAL A 187 1.20 -8.30 -4.70
N ARG A 188 2.15 -8.83 -5.46
CA ARG A 188 2.03 -10.08 -6.20
C ARG A 188 2.53 -11.23 -5.33
N LEU A 189 1.61 -12.05 -4.84
CA LEU A 189 1.89 -13.13 -3.90
C LEU A 189 2.16 -14.45 -4.61
N GLU A 190 3.20 -15.16 -4.18
CA GLU A 190 3.40 -16.57 -4.52
C GLU A 190 2.47 -17.48 -3.70
N LYS A 191 2.20 -18.69 -4.19
CA LYS A 191 1.38 -19.68 -3.49
C LYS A 191 1.99 -20.02 -2.14
N GLY A 192 1.17 -19.93 -1.10
CA GLY A 192 1.56 -20.17 0.29
C GLY A 192 2.08 -18.94 1.02
N GLU A 193 2.30 -17.82 0.32
CA GLU A 193 2.63 -16.55 0.98
C GLU A 193 1.41 -15.92 1.64
N GLN A 194 1.66 -15.18 2.71
CA GLN A 194 0.66 -14.34 3.35
C GLN A 194 1.18 -12.92 3.41
N TYR A 195 0.36 -11.98 2.96
CA TYR A 195 0.69 -10.58 3.08
C TYR A 195 0.41 -10.07 4.50
N ASP A 196 1.41 -9.42 5.09
CA ASP A 196 1.26 -8.56 6.26
C ASP A 196 1.85 -7.20 5.88
N ALA A 197 1.12 -6.12 6.13
CA ALA A 197 1.56 -4.76 5.80
C ALA A 197 2.87 -4.39 6.53
N ALA A 198 3.12 -4.93 7.73
CA ALA A 198 4.39 -4.79 8.42
C ALA A 198 5.51 -5.63 7.79
N LEU A 199 5.18 -6.80 7.21
CA LEU A 199 6.12 -7.61 6.43
C LEU A 199 6.40 -6.99 5.06
N GLY A 200 5.53 -6.19 4.47
CA GLY A 200 5.80 -5.47 3.21
C GLY A 200 6.96 -4.47 3.29
N LEU A 201 7.43 -4.11 4.49
CA LEU A 201 8.65 -3.33 4.72
C LEU A 201 9.94 -4.17 4.63
N PHE A 202 9.82 -5.50 4.75
CA PHE A 202 10.96 -6.43 4.86
C PHE A 202 10.91 -7.61 3.87
N GLY A 203 9.75 -7.91 3.30
CA GLY A 203 9.51 -8.97 2.32
C GLY A 203 9.69 -8.44 0.90
N GLN A 204 10.46 -9.17 0.10
CA GLN A 204 10.69 -8.88 -1.32
C GLN A 204 9.53 -9.45 -2.15
N PHE A 205 8.35 -8.86 -2.04
CA PHE A 205 7.24 -9.23 -2.92
C PHE A 205 7.32 -8.47 -4.24
N GLU A 206 6.92 -9.09 -5.33
CA GLU A 206 6.82 -8.44 -6.63
C GLU A 206 5.61 -7.48 -6.70
N LEU A 207 5.74 -6.40 -7.46
CA LEU A 207 4.65 -5.47 -7.75
C LEU A 207 3.91 -5.93 -9.00
N THR A 208 2.58 -5.91 -8.95
CA THR A 208 1.74 -6.05 -10.14
C THR A 208 0.69 -4.95 -10.19
N TYR A 209 0.15 -4.71 -11.38
CA TYR A 209 -1.11 -3.99 -11.52
C TYR A 209 -2.23 -4.98 -11.80
N VAL A 210 -3.30 -4.88 -11.03
CA VAL A 210 -4.58 -5.49 -11.35
C VAL A 210 -5.42 -4.43 -12.07
N LEU A 211 -5.73 -4.69 -13.34
CA LEU A 211 -6.79 -3.99 -14.07
C LEU A 211 -8.03 -4.86 -14.00
N ALA A 212 -9.14 -4.32 -13.50
CA ALA A 212 -10.29 -5.15 -13.16
C ALA A 212 -11.62 -4.39 -13.23
N THR A 213 -12.72 -5.13 -13.33
CA THR A 213 -14.05 -4.52 -13.15
C THR A 213 -14.24 -4.06 -11.71
N GLU A 214 -15.11 -3.10 -11.47
CA GLU A 214 -15.40 -2.69 -10.08
C GLU A 214 -16.09 -3.79 -9.27
N ARG A 215 -16.81 -4.71 -9.94
CA ARG A 215 -17.44 -5.88 -9.29
C ARG A 215 -16.43 -6.93 -8.83
N ASP A 216 -15.25 -6.97 -9.46
CA ASP A 216 -14.12 -7.73 -8.97
C ASP A 216 -13.48 -7.01 -7.77
N LEU A 217 -13.13 -5.74 -7.94
CA LEU A 217 -12.28 -5.04 -6.96
C LEU A 217 -12.99 -4.69 -5.67
N ILE A 218 -14.24 -4.22 -5.72
CA ILE A 218 -14.87 -3.59 -4.55
C ILE A 218 -15.51 -4.61 -3.60
N PRO A 219 -16.30 -5.59 -4.08
CA PRO A 219 -16.92 -6.59 -3.21
C PRO A 219 -15.93 -7.42 -2.39
N VAL A 220 -14.77 -7.78 -2.95
CA VAL A 220 -13.75 -8.52 -2.19
C VAL A 220 -13.27 -7.77 -0.95
N ARG A 221 -13.30 -6.43 -0.97
CA ARG A 221 -12.91 -5.58 0.14
C ARG A 221 -14.05 -5.38 1.13
N THR A 222 -15.26 -5.13 0.64
CA THR A 222 -16.43 -4.85 1.50
C THR A 222 -17.04 -6.10 2.13
N THR A 223 -17.21 -7.16 1.35
CA THR A 223 -17.95 -8.36 1.75
C THR A 223 -17.04 -9.43 2.35
N TYR A 224 -15.88 -9.68 1.75
CA TYR A 224 -15.01 -10.79 2.17
C TYR A 224 -13.85 -10.38 3.08
N ARG A 225 -13.45 -9.11 3.05
CA ARG A 225 -12.45 -8.54 3.98
C ARG A 225 -13.07 -7.60 5.02
N GLU A 226 -14.38 -7.35 4.94
CA GLU A 226 -15.13 -6.51 5.88
C GLU A 226 -14.50 -5.11 6.08
N CYS A 227 -13.90 -4.56 5.04
CA CYS A 227 -13.26 -3.26 5.06
C CYS A 227 -14.22 -2.20 4.51
N ASP A 228 -14.16 -1.00 5.09
CA ASP A 228 -14.82 0.14 4.47
C ASP A 228 -14.18 0.51 3.13
N VAL A 229 -15.01 0.88 2.17
CA VAL A 229 -14.57 1.36 0.86
C VAL A 229 -15.14 2.75 0.59
N TYR A 230 -14.25 3.65 0.21
CA TYR A 230 -14.58 5.01 -0.16
C TYR A 230 -14.24 5.22 -1.64
N VAL A 231 -15.18 5.76 -2.41
CA VAL A 231 -14.96 6.16 -3.80
C VAL A 231 -15.19 7.67 -3.92
N TYR A 232 -14.09 8.41 -4.05
CA TYR A 232 -14.07 9.84 -4.18
C TYR A 232 -14.13 10.25 -5.66
N ARG A 233 -15.07 11.14 -6.01
CA ARG A 233 -15.07 11.79 -7.32
C ARG A 233 -13.84 12.69 -7.43
N SER A 234 -13.02 12.51 -8.47
CA SER A 234 -11.90 13.43 -8.72
C SER A 234 -12.38 14.73 -9.38
N THR A 235 -11.55 15.76 -9.29
CA THR A 235 -11.72 17.03 -10.01
C THR A 235 -11.02 17.04 -11.38
N ALA A 236 -10.45 15.90 -11.79
CA ALA A 236 -9.73 15.79 -13.05
C ALA A 236 -10.65 16.04 -14.24
N THR A 237 -10.19 16.87 -15.18
CA THR A 237 -10.85 17.03 -16.48
C THR A 237 -10.82 15.71 -17.27
N PRO A 238 -11.71 15.52 -18.28
CA PRO A 238 -11.62 14.37 -19.17
C PRO A 238 -10.23 14.21 -19.79
N ARG A 239 -9.61 15.32 -20.19
CA ARG A 239 -8.24 15.31 -20.74
C ARG A 239 -7.20 14.80 -19.73
N GLN A 240 -7.27 15.23 -18.47
CA GLN A 240 -6.38 14.72 -17.42
C GLN A 240 -6.64 13.24 -17.12
N SER A 241 -7.90 12.82 -17.11
CA SER A 241 -8.28 11.41 -16.93
C SER A 241 -7.71 10.51 -18.03
N GLN A 242 -7.75 10.96 -19.28
CA GLN A 242 -7.15 10.28 -20.44
C GLN A 242 -5.62 10.17 -20.32
N LEU A 243 -4.95 11.26 -19.93
CA LEU A 243 -3.49 11.25 -19.73
C LEU A 243 -3.10 10.28 -18.61
N LEU A 244 -3.86 10.27 -17.52
CA LEU A 244 -3.65 9.38 -16.38
C LEU A 244 -3.88 7.91 -16.75
N PHE A 245 -4.92 7.65 -17.53
CA PHE A 245 -5.21 6.32 -18.05
C PHE A 245 -4.04 5.79 -18.89
N VAL A 246 -3.54 6.59 -19.83
CA VAL A 246 -2.39 6.20 -20.67
C VAL A 246 -1.12 5.98 -19.83
N ASP A 247 -0.85 6.83 -18.84
CA ASP A 247 0.33 6.69 -17.97
C ASP A 247 0.27 5.41 -17.13
N VAL A 248 -0.90 5.11 -16.55
CA VAL A 248 -1.14 3.84 -15.84
C VAL A 248 -0.90 2.64 -16.76
N LEU A 249 -1.45 2.64 -17.98
CA LEU A 249 -1.27 1.52 -18.91
C LEU A 249 0.20 1.34 -19.36
N LYS A 250 0.97 2.43 -19.50
CA LYS A 250 2.41 2.33 -19.74
C LYS A 250 3.12 1.62 -18.58
N ARG A 251 2.73 1.91 -17.33
CA ARG A 251 3.28 1.24 -16.15
C ARG A 251 2.89 -0.23 -16.09
N VAL A 252 1.64 -0.57 -16.42
CA VAL A 252 1.17 -1.95 -16.55
C VAL A 252 2.05 -2.73 -17.56
N ASN A 253 2.22 -2.19 -18.77
CA ASN A 253 3.05 -2.81 -19.79
C ASN A 253 4.51 -2.94 -19.36
N SER A 254 5.07 -1.93 -18.70
CA SER A 254 6.44 -1.97 -18.18
C SER A 254 6.65 -3.11 -17.18
N LEU A 255 5.69 -3.36 -16.28
CA LEU A 255 5.79 -4.43 -15.28
C LEU A 255 5.61 -5.83 -15.89
N LYS A 256 4.83 -5.93 -16.98
CA LYS A 256 4.72 -7.18 -17.74
C LYS A 256 6.06 -7.60 -18.37
N GLU A 257 6.83 -6.64 -18.87
CA GLU A 257 8.13 -6.91 -19.50
C GLU A 257 9.28 -6.98 -18.47
N LYS A 258 9.24 -6.11 -17.47
CA LYS A 258 10.28 -5.97 -16.45
C LYS A 258 9.64 -5.96 -15.05
N PRO A 259 9.63 -7.10 -14.35
CA PRO A 259 9.10 -7.16 -12.99
C PRO A 259 9.93 -6.28 -12.06
N GLU A 260 9.28 -5.75 -11.03
CA GLU A 260 9.89 -4.93 -10.00
C GLU A 260 9.39 -5.39 -8.63
N PHE A 261 10.17 -5.16 -7.58
CA PHE A 261 9.69 -5.37 -6.21
C PHE A 261 8.72 -4.26 -5.80
N TYR A 262 7.68 -4.68 -5.07
CA TYR A 262 6.88 -3.80 -4.24
C TYR A 262 7.74 -3.29 -3.09
N ASP A 263 7.68 -1.99 -2.84
CA ASP A 263 8.40 -1.34 -1.75
C ASP A 263 7.44 -0.43 -1.00
N THR A 264 7.27 -0.69 0.30
CA THR A 264 6.28 0.03 1.12
C THR A 264 6.56 1.53 1.22
N LEU A 265 7.79 1.99 0.99
CA LEU A 265 8.14 3.41 1.09
C LEU A 265 8.11 4.14 -0.25
N SER A 266 8.42 3.45 -1.35
CA SER A 266 8.73 4.08 -2.64
C SER A 266 8.01 3.47 -3.84
N ASN A 267 7.52 2.24 -3.75
CA ASN A 267 6.85 1.52 -4.85
C ASN A 267 5.64 0.74 -4.34
N ASN A 268 4.67 1.47 -3.78
CA ASN A 268 3.42 0.96 -3.21
C ASN A 268 2.21 1.51 -3.99
N CYS A 269 1.00 1.14 -3.58
CA CYS A 269 -0.22 1.60 -4.25
C CYS A 269 -0.34 3.14 -4.33
N THR A 270 -0.08 3.84 -3.22
CA THR A 270 -0.19 5.30 -3.13
C THR A 270 0.95 6.02 -3.85
N THR A 271 2.20 5.57 -3.70
CA THR A 271 3.35 6.22 -4.35
C THR A 271 3.29 6.07 -5.87
N ASN A 272 2.74 4.95 -6.37
CA ASN A 272 2.49 4.81 -7.81
C ASN A 272 1.42 5.79 -8.29
N ILE A 273 0.30 5.96 -7.58
CA ILE A 273 -0.71 6.99 -7.92
C ILE A 273 -0.08 8.40 -7.95
N VAL A 274 0.71 8.74 -6.93
CA VAL A 274 1.42 10.03 -6.86
C VAL A 274 2.37 10.21 -8.05
N ARG A 275 3.11 9.15 -8.42
CA ARG A 275 3.99 9.16 -9.60
C ARG A 275 3.21 9.47 -10.87
N HIS A 276 2.06 8.83 -11.07
CA HIS A 276 1.21 9.06 -12.24
C HIS A 276 0.65 10.49 -12.29
N ILE A 277 0.17 11.01 -11.16
CA ILE A 277 -0.33 12.39 -11.08
C ILE A 277 0.79 13.38 -11.40
N ASN A 278 1.97 13.22 -10.80
CA ASN A 278 3.10 14.11 -11.00
C ASN A 278 3.76 13.98 -12.38
N ALA A 279 3.59 12.86 -13.09
CA ALA A 279 4.00 12.73 -14.49
C ALA A 279 3.19 13.66 -15.41
N ILE A 280 1.92 13.91 -15.07
CA ILE A 280 0.99 14.73 -15.87
C ILE A 280 0.97 16.18 -15.39
N SER A 281 1.12 16.40 -14.09
CA SER A 281 1.14 17.72 -13.45
C SER A 281 2.28 17.77 -12.44
N PRO A 282 3.52 18.06 -12.89
CA PRO A 282 4.70 18.03 -12.05
C PRO A 282 4.56 18.89 -10.78
N GLY A 283 4.86 18.28 -9.63
CA GLY A 283 4.83 18.94 -8.33
C GLY A 283 3.44 19.15 -7.73
N LEU A 284 2.38 18.64 -8.37
CA LEU A 284 1.00 18.76 -7.87
C LEU A 284 0.82 18.05 -6.52
N VAL A 285 1.44 16.88 -6.35
CA VAL A 285 1.53 16.20 -5.06
C VAL A 285 2.95 16.33 -4.53
N PRO A 286 3.19 17.14 -3.49
CA PRO A 286 4.51 17.32 -2.90
C PRO A 286 4.92 16.09 -2.08
N HIS A 287 6.18 16.08 -1.61
CA HIS A 287 6.62 15.13 -0.59
C HIS A 287 5.85 15.38 0.71
N ASP A 288 4.87 14.52 1.00
CA ASP A 288 3.98 14.63 2.16
C ASP A 288 3.92 13.29 2.90
N TYR A 289 3.98 13.31 4.24
CA TYR A 289 3.97 12.09 5.05
C TYR A 289 2.72 11.24 4.82
N ARG A 290 1.60 11.85 4.41
CA ARG A 290 0.33 11.16 4.10
C ARG A 290 0.43 10.26 2.86
N VAL A 291 1.49 10.38 2.07
CA VAL A 291 1.84 9.41 1.00
C VAL A 291 2.42 8.12 1.60
N LEU A 292 3.21 8.23 2.68
CA LEU A 292 3.76 7.08 3.42
C LEU A 292 2.75 6.45 4.38
N PHE A 293 1.74 7.22 4.79
CA PHE A 293 0.63 6.77 5.62
C PHE A 293 -0.69 6.92 4.86
N PRO A 294 -1.01 6.00 3.93
CA PRO A 294 -2.14 6.13 3.01
C PRO A 294 -3.51 6.27 3.66
N GLY A 295 -3.65 5.94 4.96
CA GLY A 295 -4.87 6.18 5.71
C GLY A 295 -5.28 7.67 5.83
N PHE A 296 -4.40 8.58 5.43
CA PHE A 296 -4.65 10.02 5.34
C PHE A 296 -4.60 10.55 3.90
N ALA A 297 -4.51 9.68 2.89
CA ALA A 297 -4.35 10.07 1.48
C ALA A 297 -5.59 10.78 0.92
N ASP A 298 -6.79 10.43 1.40
CA ASP A 298 -8.02 11.13 1.04
C ASP A 298 -8.03 12.59 1.52
N ARG A 299 -7.56 12.85 2.75
CA ARG A 299 -7.41 14.20 3.27
C ARG A 299 -6.37 14.99 2.50
N LEU A 300 -5.24 14.37 2.13
CA LEU A 300 -4.24 14.99 1.26
C LEU A 300 -4.85 15.36 -0.10
N ALA A 301 -5.57 14.43 -0.74
CA ALA A 301 -6.23 14.67 -2.01
C ALA A 301 -7.27 15.81 -1.92
N TYR A 302 -8.02 15.88 -0.82
CA TYR A 302 -8.96 16.97 -0.55
C TYR A 302 -8.25 18.33 -0.41
N ASP A 303 -7.20 18.40 0.41
CA ASP A 303 -6.45 19.64 0.65
C ASP A 303 -5.80 20.15 -0.66
N LEU A 304 -5.38 19.24 -1.54
CA LEU A 304 -4.84 19.52 -2.88
C LEU A 304 -5.92 19.75 -3.95
N LYS A 305 -7.21 19.69 -3.60
CA LYS A 305 -8.36 19.84 -4.52
C LYS A 305 -8.36 18.84 -5.66
N LEU A 306 -7.84 17.63 -5.44
CA LEU A 306 -7.82 16.52 -6.41
C LEU A 306 -9.11 15.70 -6.39
N ILE A 307 -9.90 15.84 -5.33
CA ILE A 307 -11.22 15.23 -5.16
C ILE A 307 -12.26 16.31 -4.84
N ASP A 308 -13.54 15.93 -4.86
CA ASP A 308 -14.66 16.83 -4.60
C ASP A 308 -14.44 17.67 -3.32
N THR A 309 -14.52 18.99 -3.47
CA THR A 309 -14.43 19.98 -2.38
C THR A 309 -15.70 20.82 -2.26
N SER A 310 -16.84 20.32 -2.75
CA SER A 310 -18.14 21.01 -2.71
C SER A 310 -18.73 21.17 -1.31
N ALA A 311 -18.22 20.42 -0.34
CA ALA A 311 -18.64 20.43 1.06
C ALA A 311 -17.43 20.20 1.98
N PRO A 312 -17.54 20.43 3.30
CA PRO A 312 -16.48 20.10 4.25
C PRO A 312 -16.03 18.63 4.12
N PHE A 313 -14.73 18.38 4.35
CA PHE A 313 -14.11 17.07 4.15
C PHE A 313 -14.89 15.90 4.75
N GLU A 314 -15.34 16.00 6.00
CA GLU A 314 -16.09 14.92 6.65
C GLU A 314 -17.40 14.60 5.94
N THR A 315 -18.08 15.62 5.40
CA THR A 315 -19.29 15.43 4.58
C THR A 315 -18.97 14.74 3.26
N VAL A 316 -17.89 15.14 2.58
CA VAL A 316 -17.43 14.48 1.34
C VAL A 316 -17.05 13.03 1.60
N ARG A 317 -16.30 12.78 2.67
CA ARG A 317 -15.89 11.44 3.11
C ARG A 317 -17.09 10.55 3.41
N GLN A 318 -18.07 11.06 4.15
CA GLN A 318 -19.29 10.31 4.45
C GLN A 318 -20.05 9.93 3.16
N ARG A 319 -20.23 10.88 2.22
CA ARG A 319 -20.89 10.62 0.94
C ARG A 319 -20.11 9.67 0.03
N SER A 320 -18.79 9.64 0.19
CA SER A 320 -17.90 8.79 -0.60
C SER A 320 -17.83 7.37 -0.06
N ARG A 321 -18.30 7.10 1.17
CA ARG A 321 -18.35 5.74 1.73
C ARG A 321 -19.45 4.94 1.03
N ILE A 322 -19.03 3.95 0.23
CA ILE A 322 -19.94 3.12 -0.57
C ILE A 322 -20.19 1.74 0.03
N THR A 323 -19.58 1.40 1.17
CA THR A 323 -19.55 0.04 1.73
C THR A 323 -20.93 -0.63 1.69
N ASP A 324 -21.96 0.04 2.21
CA ASP A 324 -23.28 -0.57 2.36
C ASP A 324 -24.00 -0.73 1.00
N LEU A 325 -23.79 0.21 0.07
CA LEU A 325 -24.30 0.12 -1.31
C LEU A 325 -23.58 -0.99 -2.09
N ALA A 326 -22.27 -1.11 -1.92
CA ALA A 326 -21.47 -2.15 -2.58
C ALA A 326 -21.90 -3.54 -2.12
N THR A 327 -22.13 -3.74 -0.82
CA THR A 327 -22.66 -5.00 -0.28
C THR A 327 -24.06 -5.28 -0.80
N ARG A 328 -24.96 -4.29 -0.79
CA ARG A 328 -26.34 -4.45 -1.28
C ARG A 328 -26.41 -4.82 -2.76
N TYR A 329 -25.63 -4.14 -3.59
CA TYR A 329 -25.70 -4.24 -5.04
C TYR A 329 -24.64 -5.14 -5.65
N GLN A 330 -23.90 -5.93 -4.85
CA GLN A 330 -22.77 -6.78 -5.28
C GLN A 330 -23.05 -7.57 -6.57
N LYS A 331 -24.26 -8.14 -6.71
CA LYS A 331 -24.66 -8.97 -7.86
C LYS A 331 -25.37 -8.20 -8.97
N SER A 332 -25.50 -6.88 -8.84
CA SER A 332 -26.19 -6.04 -9.81
C SER A 332 -25.37 -5.90 -11.10
N PRO A 333 -25.96 -6.02 -12.30
CA PRO A 333 -25.29 -5.64 -13.54
C PRO A 333 -24.95 -4.14 -13.56
N ASP A 334 -25.75 -3.30 -12.87
CA ASP A 334 -25.56 -1.85 -12.77
C ASP A 334 -24.70 -1.45 -11.57
N PHE A 335 -23.84 -2.34 -11.05
CA PHE A 335 -23.07 -2.16 -9.80
C PHE A 335 -22.41 -0.78 -9.71
N SER A 336 -21.62 -0.40 -10.71
CA SER A 336 -20.88 0.86 -10.76
C SER A 336 -21.77 2.10 -10.69
N ALA A 337 -22.94 2.07 -11.31
CA ALA A 337 -23.90 3.16 -11.24
C ALA A 337 -24.58 3.21 -9.86
N ARG A 338 -24.94 2.05 -9.31
CA ARG A 338 -25.64 1.92 -8.02
C ARG A 338 -24.80 2.43 -6.85
N ILE A 339 -23.51 2.12 -6.79
CA ILE A 339 -22.59 2.62 -5.75
C ILE A 339 -22.35 4.14 -5.85
N ARG A 340 -22.78 4.79 -6.94
CA ARG A 340 -22.67 6.24 -7.17
C ARG A 340 -24.01 6.96 -7.13
N SER A 341 -25.11 6.28 -6.79
CA SER A 341 -26.48 6.82 -6.85
C SER A 341 -26.80 7.89 -5.81
N GLY A 342 -25.95 8.07 -4.79
CA GLY A 342 -26.19 8.98 -3.67
C GLY A 342 -27.24 8.47 -2.67
N GLU A 343 -27.71 7.22 -2.83
CA GLU A 343 -28.59 6.56 -1.87
C GLU A 343 -27.87 6.41 -0.52
N THR A 344 -28.39 7.04 0.54
CA THR A 344 -27.93 6.77 1.91
C THR A 344 -28.79 5.66 2.50
N LEU A 345 -28.19 4.53 2.83
CA LEU A 345 -28.91 3.47 3.52
C LEU A 345 -29.17 3.94 4.96
N ARG A 346 -30.46 4.00 5.32
CA ARG A 346 -30.91 4.40 6.67
C ARG A 346 -30.75 3.29 7.67
#